data_AF-A0A3D0S3U5-F1
#
_entry.id   AF-A0A3D0S3U5-F1
#
_cell.length_a   1.000
_cell.length_b   1.000
_cell.length_c   1.000
_cell.angle_alpha   90.00
_cell.angle_beta   90.00
_cell.angle_gamma   90.00
#
_symmetry.space_group_name_H-M   'P 1'
#
loop_
_entity.id
_entity.type
_entity.pdbx_description
1 polymer ?
#
loop_
_entity_poly.entity_id
_entity_poly.type
_entity_poly.pdbx_seq_one_letter_code
_entity_poly.pdbx_strand_id
1 'polypeptide(L)'
;MSTDELSPSERYAAHRRHKDHPVVRDFSALYDFPLDDFQLRACREIEEGRGVLVAAPTGSGKTVVGEFAIHLALTTGRKCFYTTPIKALSNQK
;
A
#
# COMPACT_ATOMS: atom_id res chain seq x y z
N MET A 1 21.90 -2.39 -0.50
CA MET A 1 22.28 -3.49 -1.42
C MET A 1 22.04 -3.02 -2.84
N SER A 2 23.07 -3.13 -3.67
CA SER A 2 23.09 -2.60 -5.04
C SER A 2 22.16 -3.42 -5.96
N THR A 3 21.46 -2.76 -6.88
CA THR A 3 20.56 -3.39 -7.86
C THR A 3 21.26 -4.31 -8.86
N ASP A 4 22.59 -4.41 -8.79
CA ASP A 4 23.43 -5.19 -9.72
C ASP A 4 23.55 -6.69 -9.35
N GLU A 5 23.11 -7.10 -8.16
CA GLU A 5 23.20 -8.50 -7.68
C GLU A 5 22.04 -9.41 -8.13
N LEU A 6 21.01 -8.87 -8.80
CA LEU A 6 19.85 -9.66 -9.21
C LEU A 6 20.12 -10.38 -10.53
N SER A 7 19.73 -11.66 -10.61
CA SER A 7 19.74 -12.42 -11.86
C SER A 7 18.77 -11.81 -12.89
N PRO A 8 18.96 -12.08 -14.21
CA PRO A 8 18.05 -11.59 -15.24
C PRO A 8 16.57 -11.98 -15.02
N SER A 9 16.31 -13.17 -14.47
CA SER A 9 14.96 -13.63 -14.13
C SER A 9 14.35 -12.86 -12.95
N GLU A 10 15.15 -12.55 -11.92
CA GLU A 10 14.70 -11.76 -10.76
C GLU A 10 14.40 -10.31 -11.14
N ARG A 11 15.23 -9.70 -12.00
CA ARG A 11 14.95 -8.36 -12.55
C ARG A 11 13.65 -8.33 -13.35
N TYR A 12 13.43 -9.33 -14.20
CA TYR A 12 12.20 -9.45 -14.99
C TYR A 12 10.97 -9.64 -14.09
N ALA A 13 11.06 -10.48 -13.06
CA ALA A 13 9.98 -10.70 -12.10
C ALA A 13 9.66 -9.43 -11.30
N ALA A 14 10.67 -8.69 -10.84
CA ALA A 14 10.49 -7.41 -10.16
C ALA A 14 9.82 -6.37 -11.08
N HIS A 15 10.29 -6.25 -12.32
CA HIS A 15 9.72 -5.33 -13.31
C HIS A 15 8.25 -5.66 -13.63
N ARG A 16 7.92 -6.95 -13.80
CA ARG A 16 6.53 -7.41 -13.97
C ARG A 16 5.64 -7.01 -12.80
N ARG A 17 6.08 -7.22 -11.55
CA ARG A 17 5.31 -6.86 -10.36
C ARG A 17 4.95 -5.38 -10.31
N HIS A 18 5.87 -4.51 -10.73
CA HIS A 18 5.62 -3.07 -10.83
C HIS A 18 4.68 -2.68 -11.98
N LYS A 19 4.69 -3.43 -13.09
CA LYS A 19 3.77 -3.21 -14.20
C LYS A 19 2.34 -3.65 -13.86
N ASP A 20 2.21 -4.69 -13.05
CA ASP A 20 0.92 -5.30 -12.68
C ASP A 20 0.13 -4.44 -11.65
N HIS A 21 0.79 -3.51 -10.95
CA HIS A 21 0.21 -2.68 -9.88
C HIS A 21 0.55 -1.17 -10.04
N PRO A 22 0.01 -0.51 -11.07
CA PRO A 22 0.31 0.89 -11.37
C PRO A 22 -0.11 1.84 -10.23
N VAL A 23 -1.24 1.58 -9.56
CA VAL A 23 -1.73 2.50 -8.51
C VAL A 23 -0.86 2.39 -7.25
N VAL A 24 -0.44 1.18 -6.86
CA VAL A 24 0.52 1.02 -5.75
C VAL A 24 1.83 1.75 -6.05
N ARG A 25 2.34 1.66 -7.28
CA ARG A 25 3.57 2.36 -7.67
C ARG A 25 3.40 3.87 -7.53
N ASP A 26 2.34 4.42 -8.09
CA ASP A 26 2.11 5.87 -8.12
C ASP A 26 1.85 6.41 -6.71
N PHE A 27 1.12 5.67 -5.87
CA PHE A 27 0.91 6.01 -4.46
C PHE A 27 2.21 5.95 -3.65
N SER A 28 3.05 4.93 -3.87
CA SER A 28 4.32 4.80 -3.13
C SER A 28 5.27 5.97 -3.43
N ALA A 29 5.19 6.55 -4.64
CA ALA A 29 5.98 7.71 -5.03
C ALA A 29 5.56 9.02 -4.32
N LEU A 30 4.46 9.01 -3.55
CA LEU A 30 4.02 10.16 -2.75
C LEU A 30 4.77 10.30 -1.41
N TYR A 31 5.59 9.32 -1.04
CA TYR A 31 6.35 9.32 0.21
C TYR A 31 7.86 9.42 -0.08
N ASP A 32 8.57 10.16 0.76
CA ASP A 32 10.04 10.29 0.69
C ASP A 32 10.79 9.09 1.32
N PHE A 33 10.05 8.05 1.70
CA PHE A 33 10.57 6.83 2.30
C PHE A 33 9.97 5.59 1.63
N PRO A 34 10.71 4.47 1.56
CA PRO A 34 10.17 3.23 1.01
C PRO A 34 9.10 2.65 1.93
N LEU A 35 8.07 2.05 1.34
CA LEU A 35 7.07 1.30 2.08
C LEU A 35 7.63 -0.08 2.51
N ASP A 36 7.25 -0.51 3.70
CA ASP A 36 7.60 -1.83 4.23
C ASP A 36 6.91 -2.95 3.44
N ASP A 37 7.49 -4.15 3.46
CA ASP A 37 7.00 -5.32 2.72
C ASP A 37 5.53 -5.65 3.02
N PHE A 38 5.09 -5.50 4.26
CA PHE A 38 3.71 -5.78 4.64
C PHE A 38 2.74 -4.72 4.10
N GLN A 39 3.18 -3.46 4.00
CA GLN A 39 2.40 -2.36 3.42
C GLN A 39 2.25 -2.59 1.91
N LEU A 40 3.36 -2.84 1.21
CA LEU A 40 3.35 -3.14 -0.22
C LEU A 40 2.47 -4.34 -0.56
N ARG A 41 2.56 -5.41 0.23
CA ARG A 41 1.71 -6.59 0.05
C ARG A 41 0.25 -6.23 0.23
N ALA A 42 -0.12 -5.57 1.33
CA ALA A 42 -1.51 -5.21 1.58
C ALA A 42 -2.09 -4.28 0.48
N CYS A 43 -1.32 -3.29 0.02
CA CYS A 43 -1.78 -2.38 -1.04
C CYS A 43 -1.98 -3.12 -2.37
N ARG A 44 -1.11 -4.07 -2.74
CA ARG A 44 -1.31 -4.90 -3.96
C ARG A 44 -2.57 -5.74 -3.88
N GLU A 45 -2.80 -6.42 -2.76
CA GLU A 45 -4.01 -7.20 -2.55
C GLU A 45 -5.28 -6.33 -2.65
N ILE A 46 -5.24 -5.10 -2.12
CA ILE A 46 -6.33 -4.13 -2.25
C ILE A 46 -6.52 -3.67 -3.71
N GLU A 47 -5.45 -3.38 -4.45
CA GLU A 47 -5.53 -2.99 -5.87
C GLU A 47 -6.15 -4.11 -6.73
N GLU A 48 -5.89 -5.36 -6.38
CA GLU A 48 -6.50 -6.53 -7.00
C GLU A 48 -7.95 -6.81 -6.50
N GLY A 49 -8.51 -5.92 -5.67
CA GLY A 49 -9.90 -5.99 -5.20
C GLY A 49 -10.14 -6.97 -4.06
N ARG A 50 -9.09 -7.41 -3.35
CA ARG A 50 -9.21 -8.33 -2.20
C ARG A 50 -9.34 -7.58 -0.88
N GLY A 51 -10.01 -8.22 0.09
CA GLY A 51 -10.06 -7.74 1.47
C GLY A 51 -8.80 -8.12 2.24
N VAL A 52 -8.31 -7.21 3.08
CA VAL A 52 -7.08 -7.41 3.88
C VAL A 52 -7.32 -7.18 5.37
N LEU A 53 -6.66 -7.99 6.21
CA LEU A 53 -6.55 -7.76 7.65
C LEU A 53 -5.08 -7.52 7.99
N VAL A 54 -4.75 -6.31 8.42
CA VAL A 54 -3.37 -5.93 8.76
C VAL A 54 -3.17 -5.94 10.27
N ALA A 55 -2.39 -6.90 10.75
CA ALA A 55 -1.97 -6.99 12.14
C ALA A 55 -0.49 -6.62 12.27
N ALA A 56 -0.20 -5.41 12.79
CA ALA A 56 1.15 -4.95 13.08
C ALA A 56 1.16 -4.06 14.34
N PRO A 57 2.28 -3.90 15.04
CA PRO A 57 2.37 -3.03 16.22
C PRO A 57 2.00 -1.57 15.94
N THR A 58 1.58 -0.84 16.99
CA THR A 58 1.40 0.62 16.90
C THR A 58 2.74 1.28 16.59
N GLY A 59 2.74 2.30 15.72
CA GLY A 59 3.96 2.93 15.22
C GLY A 59 4.53 2.31 13.95
N SER A 60 4.16 1.08 13.59
CA SER A 60 4.65 0.40 12.36
C SER A 60 4.06 0.93 11.05
N GLY A 61 3.36 2.06 11.04
CA GLY A 61 2.84 2.65 9.79
C GLY A 61 1.66 1.92 9.14
N LYS A 62 0.83 1.19 9.90
CA LYS A 62 -0.41 0.55 9.36
C LYS A 62 -1.33 1.52 8.62
N THR A 63 -1.29 2.81 8.98
CA THR A 63 -2.10 3.87 8.38
C THR A 63 -1.89 3.99 6.87
N VAL A 64 -0.68 3.74 6.36
CA VAL A 64 -0.36 3.76 4.92
C VAL A 64 -1.29 2.85 4.12
N VAL A 65 -1.64 1.68 4.64
CA VAL A 65 -2.56 0.74 3.96
C VAL A 65 -3.97 1.32 3.86
N GLY A 66 -4.44 2.02 4.89
CA GLY A 66 -5.72 2.72 4.88
C GLY A 66 -5.73 3.91 3.94
N GLU A 67 -4.65 4.69 3.92
CA GLU A 67 -4.45 5.81 2.99
C GLU A 67 -4.46 5.34 1.54
N PHE A 68 -3.82 4.19 1.25
CA PHE A 68 -3.88 3.58 -0.07
C PHE A 68 -5.31 3.18 -0.46
N ALA A 69 -6.08 2.55 0.44
CA ALA A 69 -7.46 2.18 0.17
C ALA A 69 -8.34 3.41 -0.13
N ILE A 70 -8.12 4.52 0.58
CA ILE A 70 -8.78 5.81 0.32
C ILE A 70 -8.36 6.34 -1.05
N HIS A 71 -7.06 6.37 -1.34
CA HIS A 71 -6.52 6.83 -2.62
C HIS A 71 -7.10 6.05 -3.80
N LEU A 72 -7.11 4.72 -3.73
CA LEU A 72 -7.68 3.85 -4.76
C LEU A 72 -9.19 4.10 -4.94
N ALA A 73 -9.93 4.27 -3.85
CA ALA A 73 -11.35 4.58 -3.93
C ALA A 73 -11.60 5.92 -4.65
N LEU A 74 -10.92 6.99 -4.23
CA LEU A 74 -11.09 8.33 -4.82
C LEU A 74 -10.68 8.37 -6.30
N THR A 75 -9.54 7.77 -6.66
CA THR A 75 -9.05 7.72 -8.05
C THR A 75 -9.93 6.88 -8.97
N THR A 76 -10.68 5.93 -8.42
CA THR A 76 -11.62 5.09 -9.18
C THR A 76 -13.08 5.57 -9.09
N GLY A 77 -13.33 6.77 -8.56
CA GLY A 77 -14.68 7.35 -8.44
C GLY A 77 -15.59 6.63 -7.42
N ARG A 78 -14.99 5.84 -6.52
CA ARG A 78 -15.68 5.11 -5.44
C ARG A 78 -15.63 5.91 -4.14
N LYS A 79 -16.44 5.47 -3.17
CA LYS A 79 -16.44 6.03 -1.81
C LYS A 79 -15.61 5.13 -0.88
N CYS A 80 -14.96 5.74 0.10
CA CYS A 80 -14.26 5.04 1.17
C CYS A 80 -14.89 5.44 2.52
N PHE A 81 -15.12 4.47 3.40
CA PHE A 81 -15.56 4.72 4.77
C PHE A 81 -14.41 4.38 5.71
N TYR A 82 -13.92 5.40 6.42
CA TYR A 82 -12.95 5.21 7.49
C TYR A 82 -13.69 5.12 8.82
N THR A 83 -13.53 4.00 9.54
CA THR A 83 -14.18 3.76 10.82
C THR A 83 -13.14 3.51 11.90
N THR A 84 -13.39 4.04 13.09
CA THR A 84 -12.53 3.84 14.27
C THR A 84 -13.40 3.45 15.45
N PRO A 85 -12.96 2.53 16.33
CA PRO A 85 -13.79 2.05 17.44
C PRO A 85 -14.03 3.09 18.54
N ILE A 86 -13.28 4.20 18.55
CA ILE A 86 -13.37 5.27 19.57
C ILE A 86 -13.51 6.62 18.87
N LYS A 87 -14.56 7.38 19.22
CA LYS A 87 -14.88 8.70 18.64
C LYS A 87 -13.72 9.71 18.73
N ALA A 88 -12.98 9.70 19.84
CA ALA A 88 -11.84 10.60 20.02
C ALA A 88 -10.75 10.40 18.96
N LEU A 89 -10.56 9.17 18.47
CA LEU A 89 -9.60 8.86 17.41
C LEU A 89 -10.11 9.27 16.03
N SER A 90 -11.43 9.37 15.83
CA SER A 90 -12.00 9.90 14.59
C SER A 90 -11.69 11.38 14.38
N ASN A 91 -11.54 12.16 15.46
CA ASN A 91 -11.22 13.58 15.38
C ASN A 91 -9.71 13.86 15.20
N GLN A 92 -8.86 12.85 15.38
CA GLN A 92 -7.40 12.94 15.30
C GLN A 92 -6.85 12.41 13.97
N LYS A 93 -7.71 11.83 13.14
CA LYS A 93 -7.39 11.24 11.85
C LYS A 93 -8.06 12.04 10.76
#